data_AF-A0A6N2EN88-F1
#
_entry.id   AF-A0A6N2EN88-F1
#
_cell.length_a   1.000
_cell.length_b   1.000
_cell.length_c   1.000
_cell.angle_alpha   90.00
_cell.angle_beta   90.00
_cell.angle_gamma   90.00
#
_symmetry.space_group_name_H-M   'P 1'
#
loop_
_entity.id
_entity.type
_entity.pdbx_description
1 polymer ?
#
loop_
_entity_poly.entity_id
_entity_poly.type
_entity_poly.pdbx_seq_one_letter_code
_entity_poly.pdbx_strand_id
1 'polypeptide(L)'
;MVFPPPPPPADGFNPGTGIDPAAIDSASMLDPLVPLFAPYCGGVTQLLLLEAAVAQLLMGVWDGERRLERNGVRRFTLRWHGEPAPLETLRCELQFPDLPAVRYEFTLPAYQLVLWLMQRHEHQLPVSFWRWLLLGERPRSASSGAAPLDGATAVA
;
A
#
# COMPACT_ATOMS: atom_id res chain seq x y z
N MET A 1 49.46 26.56 -42.76
CA MET A 1 48.05 26.84 -42.39
C MET A 1 47.82 26.23 -41.02
N VAL A 2 47.73 27.05 -39.97
CA VAL A 2 47.49 26.61 -38.60
C VAL A 2 46.12 27.15 -38.18
N PHE A 3 45.20 26.25 -37.82
CA PHE A 3 43.89 26.61 -37.30
C PHE A 3 44.01 26.92 -35.81
N PRO A 4 43.37 27.98 -35.29
CA PRO A 4 43.32 28.21 -33.84
C PRO A 4 42.43 27.14 -33.16
N PRO A 5 42.73 26.75 -31.91
CA PRO A 5 41.92 25.81 -31.15
C PRO A 5 40.54 26.41 -30.75
N PRO A 6 39.50 25.59 -30.56
CA PRO A 6 38.18 26.03 -30.10
C PRO A 6 38.19 26.51 -28.63
N PRO A 7 37.25 27.38 -28.22
CA PRO A 7 37.15 27.88 -26.85
C PRO A 7 36.69 26.80 -25.86
N PRO A 8 37.04 26.91 -24.56
CA PRO A 8 36.53 26.03 -23.52
C PRO A 8 35.03 26.28 -23.26
N PRO A 9 34.25 25.27 -22.84
CA PRO A 9 32.88 25.48 -22.40
C PRO A 9 32.85 26.33 -21.13
N ALA A 10 31.92 27.29 -21.09
CA ALA A 10 31.68 28.16 -19.96
C ALA A 10 31.19 27.36 -18.75
N ASP A 11 31.80 27.63 -17.59
CA ASP A 11 31.35 27.20 -16.28
C ASP A 11 29.94 27.74 -16.01
N GLY A 12 29.02 26.85 -15.63
CA GLY A 12 27.61 27.20 -15.49
C GLY A 12 26.84 26.18 -14.69
N PHE A 13 26.79 26.43 -13.37
CA PHE A 13 25.71 26.04 -12.47
C PHE A 13 25.67 24.56 -12.04
N ASN A 14 26.12 24.29 -10.81
CA ASN A 14 25.84 23.03 -10.10
C ASN A 14 24.71 23.23 -9.07
N PRO A 15 23.46 22.84 -9.37
CA PRO A 15 22.43 22.54 -8.39
C PRO A 15 22.24 21.02 -8.31
N GLY A 16 23.30 20.27 -8.01
CA GLY A 16 23.27 18.81 -7.89
C GLY A 16 22.62 18.29 -6.61
N THR A 17 21.61 18.98 -6.07
CA THR A 17 20.59 18.36 -5.21
C THR A 17 19.31 18.34 -6.03
N GLY A 18 19.25 17.41 -6.98
CA GLY A 18 18.00 17.04 -7.63
C GLY A 18 17.11 16.39 -6.59
N ILE A 19 16.44 17.20 -5.77
CA ILE A 19 15.21 16.77 -5.12
C ILE A 19 14.17 16.85 -6.23
N ASP A 20 13.72 15.71 -6.72
CA ASP A 20 12.62 15.63 -7.68
C ASP A 20 11.42 16.44 -7.13
N PRO A 21 10.88 17.43 -7.85
CA PRO A 21 9.76 18.25 -7.35
C PRO A 21 8.49 17.42 -7.09
N ALA A 22 8.39 16.22 -7.66
CA ALA A 22 7.32 15.27 -7.37
C ALA A 22 7.44 14.59 -5.98
N ALA A 23 8.67 14.46 -5.45
CA ALA A 23 8.90 13.83 -4.14
C ALA A 23 8.57 14.77 -2.97
N ILE A 24 8.73 16.09 -3.16
CA ILE A 24 8.49 17.11 -2.13
C ILE A 24 7.00 17.24 -1.79
N ASP A 25 6.14 17.08 -2.81
CA ASP A 25 4.68 17.14 -2.66
C ASP A 25 4.13 15.92 -1.90
N SER A 26 4.63 14.74 -2.25
CA SER A 26 4.22 13.48 -1.61
C SER A 26 4.58 13.43 -0.13
N ALA A 27 5.78 13.90 0.25
CA ALA A 27 6.21 13.93 1.64
C ALA A 27 5.36 14.88 2.51
N SER A 28 4.94 16.03 1.96
CA SER A 28 4.08 16.98 2.68
C SER A 28 2.65 16.46 2.89
N MET A 29 2.16 15.60 1.99
CA MET A 29 0.83 14.97 2.14
C MET A 29 0.81 13.85 3.19
N LEU A 30 1.96 13.27 3.53
CA LEU A 30 2.05 12.21 4.54
C LEU A 30 1.94 12.73 5.97
N ASP A 31 2.46 13.93 6.23
CA ASP A 31 2.53 14.56 7.56
C ASP A 31 1.17 14.59 8.30
N PRO A 32 0.04 15.00 7.68
CA PRO A 32 -1.27 14.93 8.32
C PRO A 32 -1.92 13.54 8.28
N LEU A 33 -1.53 12.66 7.34
CA LEU A 33 -2.17 11.37 7.15
C LEU A 33 -1.66 10.32 8.14
N VAL A 34 -0.35 10.24 8.36
CA VAL A 34 0.27 9.29 9.29
C VAL A 34 -0.40 9.29 10.68
N PRO A 35 -0.64 10.44 11.35
CA PRO A 35 -1.34 10.46 12.63
C PRO A 35 -2.82 10.04 12.55
N LEU A 36 -3.50 10.24 11.41
CA LEU A 36 -4.87 9.78 11.20
C LEU A 36 -4.96 8.24 11.13
N PHE A 37 -3.95 7.60 10.53
CA PHE A 37 -3.89 6.13 10.42
C PHE A 37 -3.30 5.43 11.66
N ALA A 38 -2.48 6.13 12.45
CA ALA A 38 -1.83 5.62 13.66
C ALA A 38 -2.76 4.84 14.63
N PRO A 39 -3.98 5.32 15.00
CA PRO A 39 -4.84 4.58 15.94
C PRO A 39 -5.35 3.24 15.40
N TYR A 40 -5.40 3.06 14.08
CA TYR A 40 -5.87 1.82 13.44
C TYR A 40 -4.73 0.85 13.10
N CYS A 41 -3.52 1.38 12.96
CA CYS A 41 -2.36 0.64 12.44
C CYS A 41 -1.36 0.18 13.51
N GLY A 42 -1.71 0.28 14.79
CA GLY A 42 -0.87 -0.14 15.91
C GLY A 42 0.05 0.96 16.47
N GLY A 43 -0.24 2.23 16.19
CA GLY A 43 0.42 3.38 16.77
C GLY A 43 1.84 3.66 16.23
N VAL A 44 2.56 4.53 16.95
CA VAL A 44 3.88 5.06 16.55
C VAL A 44 5.01 4.03 16.56
N THR A 45 4.78 2.82 17.08
CA THR A 45 5.79 1.75 17.13
C THR A 45 6.21 1.28 15.73
N GLN A 46 5.35 1.47 14.72
CA GLN A 46 5.61 1.07 13.33
C GLN A 46 5.58 2.27 12.38
N LEU A 47 5.99 3.45 12.84
CA LEU A 47 5.89 4.70 12.07
C LEU A 47 6.52 4.58 10.67
N LEU A 48 7.72 3.98 10.57
CA LEU A 48 8.41 3.80 9.29
C LEU A 48 7.61 2.91 8.31
N LEU A 49 6.98 1.84 8.81
CA LEU A 49 6.12 0.97 7.98
C LEU A 49 4.83 1.67 7.60
N LEU A 50 4.28 2.48 8.51
CA LEU A 50 3.07 3.25 8.30
C LEU A 50 3.29 4.34 7.25
N GLU A 51 4.36 5.14 7.36
CA GLU A 51 4.77 6.14 6.38
C GLU A 51 4.94 5.51 5.00
N ALA A 52 5.66 4.38 4.90
CA ALA A 52 5.83 3.66 3.65
C ALA A 52 4.51 3.10 3.08
N ALA A 53 3.57 2.68 3.94
CA ALA A 53 2.27 2.18 3.53
C ALA A 53 1.31 3.30 3.09
N VAL A 54 1.33 4.45 3.77
CA VAL A 54 0.54 5.64 3.41
C VAL A 54 1.11 6.29 2.15
N ALA A 55 2.44 6.33 1.98
CA ALA A 55 3.07 6.76 0.72
C ALA A 55 2.61 5.88 -0.44
N GLN A 56 2.55 4.56 -0.21
CA GLN A 56 1.98 3.65 -1.20
C GLN A 56 0.51 3.96 -1.45
N LEU A 57 -0.27 4.22 -0.39
CA LEU A 57 -1.69 4.56 -0.49
C LEU A 57 -1.91 5.79 -1.39
N LEU A 58 -1.08 6.82 -1.26
CA LEU A 58 -1.14 8.02 -2.10
C LEU A 58 -0.84 7.74 -3.58
N MET A 59 -0.02 6.73 -3.89
CA MET A 59 0.23 6.33 -5.28
C MET A 59 -1.01 5.76 -5.97
N GLY A 60 -2.00 5.25 -5.23
CA GLY A 60 -3.24 4.69 -5.81
C GLY A 60 -3.07 3.36 -6.54
N VAL A 61 -1.84 2.83 -6.56
CA VAL A 61 -1.49 1.58 -7.24
C VAL A 61 -0.34 0.90 -6.52
N TRP A 62 -0.34 -0.42 -6.53
CA TRP A 62 0.77 -1.23 -6.07
C TRP A 62 0.85 -2.54 -6.86
N ASP A 63 2.05 -2.83 -7.33
CA ASP A 63 2.38 -4.06 -8.04
C ASP A 63 2.98 -5.06 -7.07
N GLY A 64 2.39 -6.25 -7.06
CA GLY A 64 2.77 -7.33 -6.17
C GLY A 64 2.91 -8.66 -6.90
N GLU A 65 3.41 -9.63 -6.17
CA GLU A 65 3.62 -10.99 -6.61
C GLU A 65 2.97 -11.93 -5.60
N ARG A 66 2.17 -12.87 -6.09
CA ARG A 66 1.54 -13.90 -5.28
C ARG A 66 2.24 -15.22 -5.53
N ARG A 67 2.88 -15.78 -4.49
CA ARG A 67 3.41 -17.14 -4.55
C ARG A 67 2.26 -18.14 -4.46
N LEU A 68 2.14 -18.98 -5.48
CA LEU A 68 1.22 -20.12 -5.52
C LEU A 68 1.98 -21.34 -5.00
N GLU A 69 1.30 -22.19 -4.21
CA GLU A 69 1.89 -23.40 -3.61
C GLU A 69 2.47 -24.36 -4.66
N ARG A 70 1.98 -24.29 -5.90
CA ARG A 70 2.45 -25.06 -7.06
C ARG A 70 3.67 -24.44 -7.78
N ASN A 71 4.55 -23.77 -7.03
CA ASN A 71 5.81 -23.18 -7.52
C ASN A 71 5.66 -22.14 -8.66
N GLY A 72 4.53 -21.41 -8.66
CA GLY A 72 4.28 -20.32 -9.60
C GLY A 72 4.27 -18.98 -8.85
N VAL A 73 5.00 -17.98 -9.35
CA VAL A 73 4.83 -16.60 -8.90
C VAL A 73 3.89 -15.93 -9.89
N ARG A 74 2.77 -15.41 -9.42
CA ARG A 74 1.83 -14.67 -10.25
C ARG A 74 1.87 -13.19 -9.89
N ARG A 75 2.26 -12.37 -10.86
CA ARG A 75 2.20 -10.91 -10.74
C ARG A 75 0.75 -10.45 -10.70
N PHE A 76 0.49 -9.42 -9.91
CA PHE A 76 -0.79 -8.75 -9.84
C PHE A 76 -0.58 -7.26 -9.62
N THR A 77 -1.52 -6.49 -10.14
CA THR A 77 -1.57 -5.04 -9.93
C THR A 77 -2.82 -4.76 -9.13
N LEU A 78 -2.64 -4.18 -7.95
CA LEU A 78 -3.72 -3.69 -7.11
C LEU A 78 -3.82 -2.18 -7.28
N ARG A 79 -4.95 -1.71 -7.76
CA ARG A 79 -5.25 -0.27 -7.89
C ARG A 79 -6.33 0.08 -6.89
N TRP A 80 -6.30 1.29 -6.38
CA TRP A 80 -7.36 1.79 -5.53
C TRP A 80 -7.65 3.26 -5.81
N HIS A 81 -8.92 3.58 -5.67
CA HIS A 81 -9.47 4.90 -5.93
C HIS A 81 -10.35 5.32 -4.76
N GLY A 82 -10.12 6.52 -4.24
CA GLY A 82 -10.85 7.09 -3.12
C GLY A 82 -10.00 8.11 -2.38
N GLU A 83 -10.57 8.70 -1.34
CA GLU A 83 -9.84 9.65 -0.50
C GLU A 83 -8.93 8.89 0.49
N PRO A 84 -7.71 9.39 0.76
CA PRO A 84 -6.78 8.77 1.71
C PRO A 84 -7.21 9.07 3.15
N ALA A 85 -8.42 8.66 3.54
CA ALA A 85 -8.96 8.82 4.88
C ALA A 85 -9.18 7.43 5.52
N PRO A 86 -8.80 7.22 6.78
CA PRO A 86 -8.73 5.89 7.37
C PRO A 86 -10.05 5.12 7.30
N LEU A 87 -11.17 5.78 7.59
CA LEU A 87 -12.51 5.18 7.58
C LEU A 87 -13.19 5.25 6.21
N GLU A 88 -12.58 5.91 5.23
CA GLU A 88 -13.16 6.06 3.90
C GLU A 88 -13.07 4.75 3.13
N THR A 89 -14.12 4.49 2.35
CA THR A 89 -14.21 3.28 1.54
C THR A 89 -13.48 3.48 0.22
N LEU A 90 -12.35 2.81 0.06
CA LEU A 90 -11.61 2.77 -1.19
C LEU A 90 -12.22 1.73 -2.12
N ARG A 91 -12.33 2.09 -3.40
CA ARG A 91 -12.64 1.15 -4.48
C ARG A 91 -11.34 0.54 -4.97
N CYS A 92 -11.16 -0.74 -4.71
CA CYS A 92 -9.96 -1.48 -5.05
C CYS A 92 -10.23 -2.41 -6.23
N GLU A 93 -9.26 -2.46 -7.13
CA GLU A 93 -9.29 -3.28 -8.33
C GLU A 93 -8.00 -4.10 -8.38
N LEU A 94 -8.15 -5.42 -8.30
CA LEU A 94 -7.04 -6.35 -8.44
C LEU A 94 -7.10 -7.00 -9.81
N GLN A 95 -6.01 -6.87 -10.57
CA GLN A 95 -5.87 -7.45 -11.89
C GLN A 95 -4.61 -8.29 -11.96
N PHE A 96 -4.67 -9.38 -12.72
CA PHE A 96 -3.52 -10.24 -12.97
C PHE A 96 -3.07 -10.04 -14.43
N PRO A 97 -1.90 -9.44 -14.71
CA PRO A 97 -1.40 -9.32 -16.09
C PRO A 97 -1.22 -10.67 -16.78
N ASP A 98 -0.96 -11.73 -16.01
CA ASP A 98 -0.89 -13.12 -16.47
C ASP A 98 -2.27 -13.70 -16.87
N LEU A 99 -3.36 -13.14 -16.31
CA LEU A 99 -4.74 -13.56 -16.55
C LEU A 99 -5.66 -12.33 -16.67
N PRO A 100 -5.67 -11.65 -17.83
CA PRO A 100 -6.45 -10.42 -18.01
C PRO A 100 -7.97 -10.63 -17.88
N ALA A 101 -8.44 -11.87 -18.03
CA ALA A 101 -9.84 -12.24 -17.79
C ALA A 101 -10.22 -12.25 -16.30
N VAL A 102 -9.24 -12.30 -15.39
CA VAL A 102 -9.46 -12.36 -13.94
C VAL A 102 -9.23 -10.97 -13.35
N ARG A 103 -10.33 -10.26 -13.12
CA ARG A 103 -10.37 -8.97 -12.41
C ARG A 103 -11.26 -9.11 -11.18
N TYR A 104 -10.77 -8.66 -10.04
CA TYR A 104 -11.55 -8.55 -8.82
C TYR A 104 -11.77 -7.07 -8.51
N GLU A 105 -13.01 -6.70 -8.26
CA GLU A 105 -13.41 -5.37 -7.86
C GLU A 105 -14.07 -5.48 -6.48
N PHE A 106 -13.55 -4.75 -5.51
CA PHE A 106 -14.02 -4.80 -4.14
C PHE A 106 -13.81 -3.47 -3.44
N THR A 107 -14.59 -3.23 -2.39
CA THR A 107 -14.49 -2.01 -1.60
C THR A 107 -14.03 -2.34 -0.19
N LEU A 108 -13.10 -1.54 0.34
CA LEU A 108 -12.62 -1.72 1.71
C LEU A 108 -12.17 -0.40 2.33
N PRO A 109 -12.22 -0.26 3.66
CA PRO A 109 -11.80 0.97 4.32
C PRO A 109 -10.29 1.18 4.21
N ALA A 110 -9.83 2.42 3.97
CA ALA A 110 -8.42 2.70 3.68
C ALA A 110 -7.46 2.17 4.76
N TYR A 111 -7.83 2.23 6.04
CA TYR A 111 -6.99 1.73 7.12
C TYR A 111 -6.67 0.23 6.96
N GLN A 112 -7.62 -0.55 6.44
CA GLN A 112 -7.46 -1.99 6.24
C GLN A 112 -6.45 -2.28 5.13
N LEU A 113 -6.44 -1.45 4.07
CA LEU A 113 -5.45 -1.53 3.01
C LEU A 113 -4.06 -1.20 3.55
N VAL A 114 -3.93 -0.11 4.30
CA VAL A 114 -2.67 0.31 4.93
C VAL A 114 -2.14 -0.78 5.86
N LEU A 115 -3.00 -1.39 6.68
CA LEU A 115 -2.63 -2.53 7.53
C LEU A 115 -2.03 -3.70 6.75
N TRP A 116 -2.59 -4.04 5.58
CA TRP A 116 -2.04 -5.10 4.73
C TRP A 116 -0.75 -4.69 4.02
N LEU A 117 -0.63 -3.43 3.63
CA LEU A 117 0.60 -2.86 3.08
C LEU A 117 1.73 -2.81 4.12
N MET A 118 1.42 -2.59 5.39
CA MET A 118 2.40 -2.68 6.49
C MET A 118 2.85 -4.13 6.76
N GLN A 119 1.93 -5.08 6.62
CA GLN A 119 2.21 -6.52 6.81
C GLN A 119 2.83 -7.19 5.58
N ARG A 120 2.99 -6.46 4.48
CA ARG A 120 3.55 -7.01 3.24
C ARG A 120 4.98 -7.48 3.48
N HIS A 121 5.31 -8.63 2.91
CA HIS A 121 6.69 -9.12 2.87
C HIS A 121 7.19 -8.97 1.45
N GLU A 122 8.12 -8.04 1.24
CA GLU A 122 8.67 -7.70 -0.08
C GLU A 122 7.54 -7.29 -1.04
N HIS A 123 7.29 -8.08 -2.09
CA HIS A 123 6.23 -7.87 -3.08
C HIS A 123 4.98 -8.71 -2.78
N GLN A 124 4.87 -9.34 -1.61
CA GLN A 124 3.79 -10.28 -1.31
C GLN A 124 2.81 -9.71 -0.28
N LEU A 125 1.51 -9.75 -0.62
CA LEU A 125 0.45 -9.45 0.35
C LEU A 125 0.25 -10.61 1.33
N PRO A 126 -0.13 -10.30 2.59
CA PRO A 126 -0.35 -11.32 3.60
C PRO A 126 -1.44 -12.31 3.20
N VAL A 127 -1.36 -13.55 3.66
CA VAL A 127 -2.37 -14.58 3.42
C VAL A 127 -3.78 -14.15 3.86
N SER A 128 -3.86 -13.31 4.90
CA SER A 128 -5.12 -12.72 5.39
C SER A 128 -5.85 -11.89 4.34
N PHE A 129 -5.13 -11.16 3.49
CA PHE A 129 -5.73 -10.43 2.37
C PHE A 129 -6.37 -11.39 1.36
N TRP A 130 -5.62 -12.43 0.97
CA TRP A 130 -6.10 -13.42 0.00
C TRP A 130 -7.30 -14.22 0.51
N ARG A 131 -7.28 -14.56 1.80
CA ARG A 131 -8.41 -15.22 2.48
C ARG A 131 -9.64 -14.32 2.51
N TRP A 132 -9.49 -13.05 2.87
CA TRP A 132 -10.59 -12.09 2.81
C TRP A 132 -11.17 -11.96 1.39
N LEU A 133 -10.30 -11.81 0.39
CA LEU A 133 -10.73 -11.58 -1.00
C LEU A 133 -11.38 -12.82 -1.63
N LEU A 134 -10.76 -14.00 -1.47
CA LEU A 134 -11.21 -15.22 -2.15
C LEU A 134 -12.29 -15.98 -1.39
N LEU A 135 -12.26 -15.92 -0.05
CA LEU A 135 -13.15 -16.69 0.82
C LEU A 135 -14.21 -15.80 1.49
N GLY A 136 -14.14 -14.48 1.33
CA GLY A 136 -15.03 -13.53 1.99
C GLY A 136 -14.85 -13.50 3.51
N GLU A 137 -13.74 -14.01 4.05
CA GLU A 137 -13.49 -14.05 5.48
C GLU A 137 -13.34 -12.64 6.03
N ARG A 138 -13.92 -12.32 7.20
CA ARG A 138 -13.76 -10.98 7.79
C ARG A 138 -12.28 -10.67 8.01
N PRO A 139 -11.80 -9.47 7.61
CA PRO A 139 -10.43 -9.11 7.86
C PRO A 139 -10.25 -9.10 9.38
N ARG A 140 -9.22 -9.79 9.87
CA ARG A 140 -8.94 -9.83 11.30
C ARG A 140 -8.52 -8.43 11.71
N SER A 141 -9.47 -7.65 12.21
CA SER A 141 -9.21 -6.37 12.86
C SER A 141 -8.20 -6.65 13.98
N ALA A 142 -7.16 -5.81 14.09
CA ALA A 142 -6.27 -5.86 15.24
C ALA A 142 -7.14 -5.75 16.51
N SER A 143 -7.27 -6.88 17.21
CA SER A 143 -8.00 -7.04 18.47
C SER A 143 -9.48 -6.63 18.47
N SER A 144 -10.36 -7.54 18.05
CA SER A 144 -11.60 -7.72 18.80
C SER A 144 -11.38 -8.85 19.80
N GLY A 145 -10.80 -8.49 20.94
CA GLY A 145 -11.02 -9.22 22.19
C GLY A 145 -12.44 -8.93 22.67
N ALA A 146 -13.44 -9.40 21.92
CA ALA A 146 -14.79 -9.58 22.43
C ALA A 146 -14.97 -11.09 22.53
N ALA A 147 -14.72 -11.60 23.73
CA ALA A 147 -15.02 -12.98 24.08
C ALA A 147 -16.45 -13.33 23.60
N PRO A 148 -16.67 -14.52 23.01
CA PRO A 148 -18.03 -15.01 22.91
C PRO A 148 -18.57 -15.08 24.34
N LEU A 149 -19.57 -14.25 24.63
CA LEU A 149 -20.36 -14.35 25.84
C LEU A 149 -21.09 -15.68 25.74
N ASP A 150 -20.49 -16.72 26.31
CA ASP A 150 -21.13 -18.01 26.57
C ASP A 150 -22.40 -17.73 27.38
N GLY A 151 -23.56 -17.99 26.76
CA GLY A 151 -24.82 -17.47 27.26
C GLY A 151 -26.02 -17.99 26.51
N ALA A 152 -26.07 -19.29 26.23
CA ALA A 152 -27.32 -19.97 25.89
C ALA A 152 -27.35 -21.33 26.56
N THR A 153 -27.68 -21.32 27.85
CA THR A 153 -28.16 -22.50 28.56
C THR A 153 -29.44 -22.99 27.86
N ALA A 154 -29.37 -24.17 27.26
CA ALA A 154 -30.54 -24.95 26.93
C ALA A 154 -30.73 -25.97 28.05
N VAL A 155 -31.65 -25.68 28.96
CA VAL A 155 -32.17 -26.66 29.91
C VAL A 155 -33.25 -27.48 29.19
N ALA A 156 -33.05 -28.79 29.19
CA ALA A 156 -34.04 -29.79 28.76
C ALA A 156 -35.02 -30.11 29.89
#